data_AF-A0A7W8IHR4-F1
#
_entry.id   AF-A0A7W8IHR4-F1
#
_cell.length_a   1.000
_cell.length_b   1.000
_cell.length_c   1.000
_cell.angle_alpha   90.00
_cell.angle_beta   90.00
_cell.angle_gamma   90.00
#
_symmetry.space_group_name_H-M   'P 1'
#
loop_
_entity.id
_entity.type
_entity.pdbx_description
1 polymer ?
#
loop_
_entity_poly.entity_id
_entity_poly.type
_entity_poly.pdbx_seq_one_letter_code
_entity_poly.pdbx_strand_id
1 'polypeptide(L)'
;MTFRMWTVRVVRFAGWVVVSLVLLIFLAVQIQLILSRWRAERLSADMHQIRLYQSTWADAQRLMNRWGAWGHYDGSCTAASCQYAIGMGTIRYQNPNAPRRAWVEWFSAHDRFNLYEWLGGRDAVFYASFTVHDGTIWRTGSGIGVTVPTRRIRRDNDWPRSLSISAVSYQRLHRTIENWPAYMGSEDELAQHPYYKVGRPGGCEINCQFEVVYYSTHTPPAEIERLTSYNFSCFTQLIACSHIEDLLPASKEWHLYDDPYSSSPTVPIPPPRPESSSYVQTPIPPCSNIPVWAHARDARFVLAVEALTKIENDPESDPFVAKVRVVTSLKEPAPWLSGAIVNAHPFHGNEYTSPPEESEDLVPGRRYIVFPVGNDEKHDILTKDSPIKLDRCGVLEDTPEIRRELEKGFAQNDTLNP
;
A
#
# COMPACT_ATOMS: atom_id res chain seq x y z
N MET A 1 52.98 -49.14 10.87
CA MET A 1 51.56 -49.21 11.32
C MET A 1 51.08 -47.99 12.11
N THR A 2 51.96 -47.12 12.62
CA THR A 2 51.62 -45.94 13.44
C THR A 2 51.05 -44.75 12.64
N PHE A 3 51.51 -44.52 11.42
CA PHE A 3 51.07 -43.41 10.58
C PHE A 3 49.56 -43.45 10.27
N ARG A 4 49.03 -44.64 9.92
CA ARG A 4 47.60 -44.84 9.60
C ARG A 4 46.67 -44.49 10.76
N MET A 5 47.04 -44.83 12.00
CA MET A 5 46.24 -44.49 13.19
C MET A 5 46.24 -42.99 13.46
N TRP A 6 47.37 -42.32 13.22
CA TRP A 6 47.50 -40.88 13.41
C TRP A 6 46.68 -40.10 12.37
N THR A 7 46.76 -40.49 11.10
CA THR A 7 45.94 -39.89 10.02
C THR A 7 44.44 -40.02 10.32
N VAL A 8 43.98 -41.18 10.78
CA VAL A 8 42.56 -41.38 11.13
C VAL A 8 42.12 -40.48 12.29
N ARG A 9 42.96 -40.27 13.31
CA ARG A 9 42.65 -39.37 14.43
C ARG A 9 42.58 -37.91 13.99
N VAL A 10 43.52 -37.46 13.16
CA VAL A 10 43.54 -36.09 12.64
C VAL A 10 42.32 -35.83 11.75
N VAL A 11 41.99 -36.75 10.84
CA VAL A 11 40.81 -36.62 9.97
C VAL A 11 39.51 -36.59 10.78
N ARG A 12 39.39 -37.44 11.82
CA ARG A 12 38.21 -37.41 12.72
C ARG A 12 38.09 -36.10 13.48
N PHE A 13 39.20 -35.60 14.03
CA PHE A 13 39.20 -34.32 14.73
C PHE A 13 38.82 -33.17 13.80
N ALA A 14 39.43 -33.09 12.61
CA ALA A 14 39.09 -32.10 11.60
C ALA A 14 37.61 -32.19 11.20
N GLY A 15 37.08 -33.40 11.02
CA GLY A 15 35.66 -33.64 10.76
C GLY A 15 34.75 -33.08 11.87
N TRP A 16 35.08 -33.33 13.14
CA TRP A 16 34.32 -32.78 14.28
C TRP A 16 34.36 -31.25 14.35
N VAL A 17 35.51 -30.64 14.05
CA VAL A 17 35.64 -29.19 14.01
C VAL A 17 34.76 -28.60 12.92
N VAL A 18 34.76 -29.18 11.71
CA VAL A 18 33.91 -28.72 10.60
C VAL A 18 32.43 -28.87 10.93
N VAL A 19 31.99 -30.01 11.46
CA VAL A 19 30.59 -30.23 11.84
C VAL A 19 30.17 -29.25 12.93
N SER A 20 31.00 -29.05 13.96
CA SER A 20 30.73 -28.09 15.03
C SER A 20 30.58 -26.67 14.48
N LEU A 21 31.45 -26.26 13.56
CA LEU A 21 31.39 -24.94 12.93
C LEU A 21 30.11 -24.78 12.10
N VAL A 22 29.72 -25.78 11.31
CA VAL A 22 28.46 -25.75 10.55
C VAL A 22 27.24 -25.64 11.48
N LEU A 23 27.23 -26.39 12.59
CA LEU A 23 26.15 -26.32 13.59
C LEU A 23 26.08 -24.95 14.28
N LEU A 24 27.22 -24.35 14.61
CA LEU A 24 27.28 -23.00 15.18
C LEU A 24 26.76 -21.95 14.21
N ILE A 25 27.12 -22.04 12.93
CA ILE A 25 26.60 -21.12 11.89
C ILE A 25 25.09 -21.32 11.73
N PHE A 26 24.61 -22.56 11.65
CA PHE A 26 23.18 -22.86 11.58
C PHE A 26 22.43 -22.25 12.78
N LEU A 27 22.93 -22.47 14.00
CA LEU A 27 22.34 -21.92 15.22
C LEU A 27 22.34 -20.38 15.22
N ALA A 28 23.43 -19.75 14.76
CA ALA A 28 23.50 -18.30 14.63
C ALA A 28 22.44 -17.76 13.64
N VAL A 29 22.26 -18.42 12.49
CA VAL A 29 21.23 -18.07 11.50
C VAL A 29 19.82 -18.20 12.11
N GLN A 30 19.53 -19.31 12.79
CA GLN A 30 18.22 -19.53 13.40
C GLN A 30 17.92 -18.51 14.52
N ILE A 31 18.90 -18.21 15.38
CA ILE A 31 18.76 -17.16 16.41
C ILE A 31 18.48 -15.79 15.76
N GLN A 32 19.19 -15.46 14.68
CA GLN A 32 18.98 -14.20 13.97
C GLN A 32 17.54 -14.12 13.41
N LEU A 33 17.02 -15.17 12.79
CA LEU A 33 15.67 -15.19 12.25
C LEU A 33 14.59 -15.11 13.33
N ILE A 34 14.75 -15.85 14.43
CA ILE A 34 13.82 -15.80 15.58
C ILE A 34 13.81 -14.39 16.18
N LEU A 35 14.97 -13.76 16.33
CA LEU A 35 15.07 -12.40 16.86
C LEU A 35 14.44 -11.38 15.92
N SER A 36 14.67 -11.51 14.60
CA SER A 36 14.03 -10.65 13.60
C SER A 36 12.51 -10.79 13.62
N ARG A 37 12.01 -12.04 13.68
CA ARG A 37 10.57 -12.33 13.82
C ARG A 37 10.00 -11.67 15.06
N TRP A 38 10.61 -11.89 16.23
CA TRP A 38 10.14 -11.31 17.48
C TRP A 38 10.11 -9.78 17.45
N ARG A 39 11.11 -9.13 16.86
CA ARG A 39 11.14 -7.68 16.69
C ARG A 39 10.04 -7.20 15.74
N ALA A 40 9.82 -7.88 14.62
CA ALA A 40 8.79 -7.54 13.65
C ALA A 40 7.38 -7.68 14.26
N GLU A 41 7.10 -8.79 14.95
CA GLU A 41 5.87 -9.00 15.72
C GLU A 41 5.67 -7.87 16.75
N ARG A 42 6.74 -7.49 17.47
CA ARG A 42 6.64 -6.43 18.48
C ARG A 42 6.43 -5.05 17.87
N LEU A 43 7.08 -4.73 16.75
CA LEU A 43 6.82 -3.47 16.03
C LEU A 43 5.40 -3.44 15.50
N SER A 44 4.92 -4.54 14.89
CA SER A 44 3.54 -4.63 14.39
C SER A 44 2.54 -4.35 15.51
N ALA A 45 2.71 -4.99 16.68
CA ALA A 45 1.87 -4.74 17.86
C ALA A 45 1.97 -3.30 18.36
N ASP A 46 3.17 -2.71 18.42
CA ASP A 46 3.34 -1.29 18.80
C ASP A 46 2.67 -0.35 17.77
N MET A 47 2.68 -0.70 16.48
CA MET A 47 2.00 0.08 15.43
C MET A 47 0.47 -0.07 15.46
N HIS A 48 -0.07 -1.20 15.96
CA HIS A 48 -1.51 -1.36 16.19
C HIS A 48 -2.00 -0.59 17.43
N GLN A 49 -1.10 -0.24 18.34
CA GLN A 49 -1.43 0.64 19.48
C GLN A 49 -1.60 2.10 19.06
N ILE A 50 -1.11 2.49 17.87
CA ILE A 50 -1.36 3.82 17.31
C ILE A 50 -2.83 3.89 16.92
N ARG A 51 -3.56 4.75 17.63
CA ARG A 51 -4.93 5.09 17.30
C ARG A 51 -4.89 6.35 16.46
N LEU A 52 -5.37 6.24 15.22
CA LEU A 52 -5.50 7.38 14.31
C LEU A 52 -6.27 8.49 15.03
N TYR A 53 -5.76 9.73 14.90
CA TYR A 53 -6.31 10.96 15.51
C TYR A 53 -6.26 11.06 17.05
N GLN A 54 -5.90 9.98 17.76
CA GLN A 54 -5.81 9.98 19.24
C GLN A 54 -4.38 9.90 19.76
N SER A 55 -3.47 9.27 19.01
CA SER A 55 -2.06 9.15 19.40
C SER A 55 -1.33 10.48 19.24
N THR A 56 -0.53 10.82 20.25
CA THR A 56 0.10 12.15 20.39
C THR A 56 1.57 12.15 19.98
N TRP A 57 2.17 13.34 19.86
CA TRP A 57 3.62 13.48 19.65
C TRP A 57 4.45 12.75 20.71
N ALA A 58 4.00 12.67 21.95
CA ALA A 58 4.71 11.93 23.01
C ALA A 58 4.74 10.42 22.72
N ASP A 59 3.67 9.86 22.14
CA ASP A 59 3.63 8.48 21.70
C ASP A 59 4.58 8.26 20.51
N ALA A 60 4.69 9.25 19.61
CA ALA A 60 5.61 9.22 18.47
C ALA A 60 7.05 9.17 18.97
N GLN A 61 7.41 10.06 19.90
CA GLN A 61 8.73 10.08 20.53
C GLN A 61 9.05 8.76 21.23
N ARG A 62 8.06 8.13 21.89
CA ARG A 62 8.25 6.81 22.49
C ARG A 62 8.59 5.75 21.44
N LEU A 63 7.88 5.73 20.32
CA LEU A 63 8.15 4.81 19.21
C LEU A 63 9.52 5.08 18.58
N MET A 64 9.84 6.35 18.29
CA MET A 64 11.13 6.75 17.72
C MET A 64 12.29 6.41 18.65
N ASN A 65 12.16 6.63 19.97
CA ASN A 65 13.19 6.27 20.93
C ASN A 65 13.38 4.75 21.02
N ARG A 66 12.27 3.98 20.99
CA ARG A 66 12.31 2.53 21.08
C ARG A 66 12.89 1.86 19.83
N TRP A 67 12.51 2.37 18.66
CA TRP A 67 12.85 1.78 17.36
C TRP A 67 13.92 2.57 16.60
N GLY A 68 14.54 3.57 17.23
CA GLY A 68 15.48 4.51 16.61
C GLY A 68 16.69 3.89 15.93
N ALA A 69 17.12 2.71 16.35
CA ALA A 69 18.20 1.97 15.69
C ALA A 69 17.81 1.44 14.28
N TRP A 70 16.52 1.32 14.00
CA TRP A 70 15.96 0.85 12.72
C TRP A 70 15.10 1.90 12.02
N GLY A 71 14.87 3.03 12.68
CA GLY A 71 14.05 4.11 12.19
C GLY A 71 14.86 5.26 11.63
N HIS A 72 14.25 6.02 10.74
CA HIS A 72 14.78 7.28 10.22
C HIS A 72 13.63 8.23 9.92
N TYR A 73 13.96 9.52 9.84
CA TYR A 73 13.10 10.56 9.30
C TYR A 73 13.90 11.37 8.29
N ASP A 74 13.20 11.93 7.31
CA ASP A 74 13.78 12.87 6.36
C ASP A 74 13.45 14.30 6.79
N GLY A 75 14.45 15.19 6.71
CA GLY A 75 14.30 16.60 7.09
C GLY A 75 14.19 16.84 8.60
N SER A 76 13.33 17.78 9.01
CA SER A 76 13.07 18.07 10.42
C SER A 76 11.92 17.21 10.96
N CYS A 77 12.12 16.54 12.09
CA CYS A 77 11.07 15.81 12.78
C CYS A 77 10.64 16.54 14.05
N THR A 78 9.45 17.14 14.02
CA THR A 78 8.88 17.92 15.13
C THR A 78 7.41 17.55 15.35
N ALA A 79 6.79 18.06 16.43
CA ALA A 79 5.37 17.89 16.65
C ALA A 79 4.51 18.46 15.50
N ALA A 80 4.95 19.53 14.83
CA ALA A 80 4.20 20.13 13.73
C ALA A 80 4.23 19.26 12.46
N SER A 81 5.39 18.68 12.16
CA SER A 81 5.56 17.80 11.00
C SER A 81 6.72 16.82 11.24
N CYS A 82 6.45 15.53 11.07
CA CYS A 82 7.46 14.50 11.01
C CYS A 82 7.00 13.35 10.11
N GLN A 83 7.89 12.81 9.28
CA GLN A 83 7.67 11.56 8.57
C GLN A 83 8.71 10.57 9.05
N TYR A 84 8.26 9.47 9.66
CA TYR A 84 9.14 8.50 10.29
C TYR A 84 8.89 7.11 9.69
N ALA A 85 9.97 6.45 9.28
CA ALA A 85 9.94 5.11 8.71
C ALA A 85 10.87 4.19 9.50
N ILE A 86 10.36 3.01 9.86
CA ILE A 86 11.07 1.96 10.57
C ILE A 86 11.21 0.78 9.61
N GLY A 87 12.44 0.40 9.30
CA GLY A 87 12.75 -0.72 8.43
C GLY A 87 13.54 -1.78 9.19
N MET A 88 12.98 -2.98 9.29
CA MET A 88 13.66 -4.13 9.87
C MET A 88 13.80 -5.23 8.82
N GLY A 89 15.00 -5.35 8.28
CA GLY A 89 15.36 -6.38 7.33
C GLY A 89 16.40 -7.34 7.88
N THR A 90 16.50 -8.49 7.22
CA THR A 90 17.71 -9.32 7.25
C THR A 90 18.81 -8.68 6.40
N ILE A 91 19.64 -9.50 5.77
CA ILE A 91 20.97 -9.09 5.31
C ILE A 91 20.92 -8.13 4.12
N ARG A 92 19.93 -8.22 3.19
CA ARG A 92 19.93 -7.36 1.98
C ARG A 92 19.18 -6.04 2.17
N TYR A 93 18.11 -6.04 2.95
CA TYR A 93 17.28 -4.85 3.21
C TYR A 93 17.75 -4.05 4.44
N GLN A 94 19.07 -3.89 4.60
CA GLN A 94 19.59 -2.97 5.60
C GLN A 94 19.28 -1.53 5.20
N ASN A 95 18.94 -0.72 6.20
CA ASN A 95 18.75 0.72 6.07
C ASN A 95 19.86 1.31 5.17
N PRO A 96 19.54 1.99 4.06
CA PRO A 96 20.54 2.53 3.15
C PRO A 96 21.51 3.51 3.84
N ASN A 97 21.10 4.09 4.97
CA ASN A 97 21.91 4.98 5.78
C ASN A 97 22.81 4.25 6.80
N ALA A 98 22.63 2.95 6.99
CA ALA A 98 23.52 2.14 7.82
C ALA A 98 24.71 1.65 6.96
N PRO A 99 25.95 1.72 7.47
CA PRO A 99 27.10 1.24 6.73
C PRO A 99 26.94 -0.26 6.43
N ARG A 100 26.86 -0.60 5.14
CA ARG A 100 26.85 -2.00 4.70
C ARG A 100 28.11 -2.67 5.20
N ARG A 101 27.95 -3.82 5.84
CA ARG A 101 29.09 -4.58 6.32
C ARG A 101 29.79 -5.21 5.12
N ALA A 102 31.10 -5.02 4.99
CA ALA A 102 31.90 -5.53 3.86
C ALA A 102 31.71 -7.04 3.57
N TRP A 103 31.44 -7.85 4.60
CA TRP A 103 31.13 -9.26 4.40
C TRP A 103 29.81 -9.47 3.63
N VAL A 104 28.77 -8.68 3.90
CA VAL A 104 27.48 -8.77 3.18
C VAL A 104 27.67 -8.48 1.70
N GLU A 105 28.42 -7.44 1.38
CA GLU A 105 28.76 -7.10 0.00
C GLU A 105 29.56 -8.22 -0.65
N TRP A 106 30.51 -8.82 0.07
CA TRP A 106 31.25 -9.98 -0.42
C TRP A 106 30.35 -11.19 -0.69
N PHE A 107 29.43 -11.55 0.21
CA PHE A 107 28.48 -12.65 -0.02
C PHE A 107 27.55 -12.36 -1.20
N SER A 108 27.14 -11.10 -1.36
CA SER A 108 26.33 -10.63 -2.48
C SER A 108 27.08 -10.77 -3.80
N ALA A 109 28.33 -10.30 -3.84
CA ALA A 109 29.17 -10.28 -5.03
C ALA A 109 29.57 -11.68 -5.52
N HIS A 110 29.59 -12.68 -4.63
CA HIS A 110 30.04 -14.04 -4.95
C HIS A 110 28.89 -15.07 -5.01
N ASP A 111 27.63 -14.62 -5.04
CA ASP A 111 26.42 -15.47 -4.99
C ASP A 111 26.46 -16.54 -3.88
N ARG A 112 27.10 -16.19 -2.75
CA ARG A 112 27.27 -17.10 -1.60
C ARG A 112 26.10 -17.05 -0.64
N PHE A 113 25.07 -16.24 -0.92
CA PHE A 113 23.80 -16.29 -0.18
C PHE A 113 23.11 -17.65 -0.25
N ASN A 114 23.40 -18.45 -1.28
CA ASN A 114 22.95 -19.83 -1.36
C ASN A 114 23.32 -20.65 -0.10
N LEU A 115 24.45 -20.38 0.55
CA LEU A 115 24.82 -21.03 1.82
C LEU A 115 23.96 -20.57 3.00
N TYR A 116 23.63 -19.28 3.05
CA TYR A 116 22.73 -18.73 4.06
C TYR A 116 21.33 -19.33 3.91
N GLU A 117 20.82 -19.39 2.67
CA GLU A 117 19.54 -20.00 2.33
C GLU A 117 19.49 -21.50 2.62
N TRP A 118 20.58 -22.22 2.34
CA TRP A 118 20.70 -23.65 2.65
C TRP A 118 20.62 -23.94 4.16
N LEU A 119 21.08 -23.01 5.00
CA LEU A 119 20.96 -23.10 6.46
C LEU A 119 19.59 -22.65 6.99
N GLY A 120 18.62 -22.45 6.10
CA GLY A 120 17.27 -21.98 6.44
C GLY A 120 17.18 -20.45 6.61
N GLY A 121 18.27 -19.73 6.31
CA GLY A 121 18.26 -18.29 6.16
C GLY A 121 17.30 -17.87 5.06
N ARG A 122 16.63 -16.74 5.23
CA ARG A 122 15.85 -16.14 4.14
C ARG A 122 15.95 -14.65 4.26
N ASP A 123 15.86 -13.97 3.13
CA ASP A 123 15.73 -12.53 3.18
C ASP A 123 14.29 -12.18 3.50
N ALA A 124 14.10 -11.44 4.59
CA ALA A 124 12.82 -11.06 5.13
C ALA A 124 12.90 -9.62 5.61
N VAL A 125 11.85 -8.85 5.33
CA VAL A 125 11.74 -7.44 5.70
C VAL A 125 10.36 -7.18 6.28
N PHE A 126 10.33 -6.37 7.32
CA PHE A 126 9.13 -5.72 7.80
C PHE A 126 9.40 -4.24 7.89
N TYR A 127 8.50 -3.43 7.34
CA TYR A 127 8.56 -1.99 7.46
C TYR A 127 7.26 -1.44 8.02
N ALA A 128 7.37 -0.31 8.71
CA ALA A 128 6.24 0.47 9.17
C ALA A 128 6.57 1.95 9.09
N SER A 129 5.58 2.78 8.78
CA SER A 129 5.74 4.23 8.71
C SER A 129 4.54 4.94 9.32
N PHE A 130 4.82 6.10 9.87
CA PHE A 130 3.82 7.04 10.36
C PHE A 130 4.26 8.47 10.08
N THR A 131 3.29 9.36 9.98
CA THR A 131 3.51 10.80 9.98
C THR A 131 2.97 11.42 11.25
N VAL A 132 3.50 12.58 11.61
CA VAL A 132 2.97 13.45 12.65
C VAL A 132 2.58 14.75 11.99
N HIS A 133 1.34 15.18 12.25
CA HIS A 133 0.81 16.46 11.82
C HIS A 133 0.15 17.12 13.02
N ASP A 134 0.57 18.34 13.35
CA ASP A 134 0.00 19.15 14.44
C ASP A 134 -0.14 18.39 15.77
N GLY A 135 0.90 17.63 16.11
CA GLY A 135 1.00 16.87 17.36
C GLY A 135 0.28 15.51 17.34
N THR A 136 -0.32 15.14 16.22
CA THR A 136 -1.14 13.92 16.09
C THR A 136 -0.47 12.91 15.16
N ILE A 137 -0.41 11.64 15.57
CA ILE A 137 0.21 10.56 14.77
C ILE A 137 -0.80 9.95 13.82
N TRP A 138 -0.42 9.86 12.56
CA TRP A 138 -1.16 9.16 11.53
C TRP A 138 -0.31 7.98 11.06
N ARG A 139 -0.85 6.77 11.14
CA ARG A 139 -0.23 5.61 10.48
C ARG A 139 -0.21 5.93 8.99
N THR A 140 0.90 5.66 8.30
CA THR A 140 1.01 5.87 6.84
C THR A 140 1.02 4.54 6.12
N GLY A 141 1.75 3.57 6.65
CA GLY A 141 1.74 2.24 6.09
C GLY A 141 2.56 1.22 6.86
N SER A 142 2.46 -0.02 6.42
CA SER A 142 3.29 -1.13 6.86
C SER A 142 3.40 -2.15 5.75
N GLY A 143 4.36 -3.05 5.83
CA GLY A 143 4.41 -4.17 4.91
C GLY A 143 5.46 -5.19 5.30
N ILE A 144 5.26 -6.40 4.79
CA ILE A 144 6.12 -7.55 5.01
C ILE A 144 6.56 -8.09 3.65
N GLY A 145 7.83 -8.46 3.54
CA GLY A 145 8.37 -9.10 2.35
C GLY A 145 9.27 -10.27 2.72
N VAL A 146 9.23 -11.33 1.92
CA VAL A 146 10.12 -12.49 2.05
C VAL A 146 10.59 -12.96 0.69
N THR A 147 11.83 -13.43 0.62
CA THR A 147 12.34 -14.18 -0.52
C THR A 147 11.99 -15.66 -0.38
N VAL A 148 11.48 -16.24 -1.45
CA VAL A 148 11.22 -17.67 -1.60
C VAL A 148 12.47 -18.31 -2.22
N PRO A 149 13.20 -19.15 -1.47
CA PRO A 149 14.40 -19.81 -1.98
C PRO A 149 14.05 -20.72 -3.16
N THR A 150 14.85 -20.64 -4.22
CA THR A 150 14.73 -21.54 -5.37
C THR A 150 15.50 -22.83 -5.06
N ARG A 151 14.94 -23.99 -5.41
CA ARG A 151 15.63 -25.29 -5.22
C ARG A 151 16.81 -25.50 -6.18
N ARG A 152 17.04 -24.59 -7.13
CA ARG A 152 18.07 -24.71 -8.17
C ARG A 152 19.12 -23.62 -7.97
N ILE A 153 20.39 -24.00 -8.13
CA ILE A 153 21.52 -23.07 -8.17
C ILE A 153 21.22 -22.04 -9.26
N ARG A 154 21.30 -20.77 -8.87
CA ARG A 154 20.98 -19.60 -9.67
C ARG A 154 21.75 -19.62 -11.00
N ARG A 155 21.06 -19.40 -12.11
CA ARG A 155 21.72 -18.98 -13.37
C ARG A 155 21.79 -17.46 -13.41
N ASP A 156 22.77 -16.92 -14.11
CA ASP A 156 22.86 -15.48 -14.35
C ASP A 156 21.52 -14.99 -14.91
N ASN A 157 20.90 -14.01 -14.23
CA ASN A 157 19.57 -13.40 -14.48
C ASN A 157 18.33 -14.02 -13.82
N ASP A 158 18.42 -15.11 -13.06
CA ASP A 158 17.28 -15.58 -12.25
C ASP A 158 17.13 -14.70 -11.00
N TRP A 159 16.15 -13.81 -10.94
CA TRP A 159 15.78 -13.13 -9.69
C TRP A 159 15.10 -14.13 -8.75
N PRO A 160 15.48 -14.17 -7.45
CA PRO A 160 14.80 -15.04 -6.49
C PRO A 160 13.33 -14.64 -6.43
N ARG A 161 12.46 -15.65 -6.31
CA ARG A 161 11.03 -15.36 -6.18
C ARG A 161 10.81 -14.56 -4.89
N SER A 162 10.09 -13.44 -4.96
CA SER A 162 9.73 -12.65 -3.78
C SER A 162 8.22 -12.64 -3.57
N LEU A 163 7.83 -12.58 -2.30
CA LEU A 163 6.46 -12.32 -1.85
C LEU A 163 6.50 -11.05 -1.01
N SER A 164 5.64 -10.09 -1.32
CA SER A 164 5.53 -8.83 -0.59
C SER A 164 4.07 -8.43 -0.44
N ILE A 165 3.70 -7.94 0.73
CA ILE A 165 2.40 -7.34 0.93
C ILE A 165 2.49 -6.13 1.83
N SER A 166 1.79 -5.09 1.43
CA SER A 166 1.81 -3.79 2.10
C SER A 166 0.40 -3.30 2.35
N ALA A 167 0.23 -2.56 3.44
CA ALA A 167 -0.97 -1.83 3.75
C ALA A 167 -0.65 -0.34 3.89
N VAL A 168 -1.34 0.51 3.15
CA VAL A 168 -1.10 1.96 3.10
C VAL A 168 -2.40 2.69 3.42
N SER A 169 -2.35 3.65 4.33
CA SER A 169 -3.50 4.48 4.65
C SER A 169 -3.60 5.67 3.71
N TYR A 170 -4.79 6.01 3.27
CA TYR A 170 -5.08 7.22 2.50
C TYR A 170 -6.26 7.96 3.11
N GLN A 171 -6.28 9.28 2.97
CA GLN A 171 -7.46 10.05 3.39
C GLN A 171 -8.66 9.76 2.50
N ARG A 172 -8.40 9.56 1.19
CA ARG A 172 -9.41 9.30 0.18
C ARG A 172 -9.05 8.09 -0.67
N LEU A 173 -9.94 7.10 -0.72
CA LEU A 173 -9.75 5.89 -1.53
C LEU A 173 -10.25 6.03 -2.97
N HIS A 174 -11.13 7.00 -3.24
CA HIS A 174 -11.70 7.23 -4.58
C HIS A 174 -10.74 7.85 -5.60
N ARG A 175 -9.48 8.02 -5.22
CA ARG A 175 -8.46 8.57 -6.12
C ARG A 175 -7.76 7.40 -6.80
N THR A 176 -7.80 7.35 -8.13
CA THR A 176 -6.84 6.57 -8.91
C THR A 176 -5.47 7.23 -8.75
N ILE A 177 -4.65 6.65 -7.88
CA ILE A 177 -3.27 7.11 -7.74
C ILE A 177 -2.50 6.57 -8.94
N GLU A 178 -2.23 7.44 -9.91
CA GLU A 178 -1.29 7.17 -11.00
C GLU A 178 0.18 7.27 -10.55
N ASN A 179 0.46 7.38 -9.25
CA ASN A 179 1.82 7.37 -8.76
C ASN A 179 2.42 5.97 -8.91
N TRP A 180 3.25 5.83 -9.94
CA TRP A 180 4.19 4.74 -10.11
C TRP A 180 4.97 4.50 -8.80
N PRO A 181 5.04 3.25 -8.28
CA PRO A 181 4.68 2.00 -8.94
C PRO A 181 3.30 1.44 -8.57
N ALA A 182 2.47 2.15 -7.81
CA ALA A 182 1.44 1.52 -7.00
C ALA A 182 0.03 1.72 -7.60
N TYR A 183 -0.41 0.78 -8.45
CA TYR A 183 -1.79 0.77 -8.97
C TYR A 183 -2.74 0.47 -7.81
N MET A 184 -3.58 1.45 -7.46
CA MET A 184 -4.74 1.24 -6.61
C MET A 184 -5.80 0.48 -7.42
N GLY A 185 -6.50 -0.47 -6.80
CA GLY A 185 -7.59 -1.22 -7.43
C GLY A 185 -8.70 -0.32 -8.00
N SER A 186 -9.60 -0.90 -8.79
CA SER A 186 -10.69 -0.12 -9.40
C SER A 186 -11.64 0.45 -8.35
N GLU A 187 -12.38 1.50 -8.70
CA GLU A 187 -13.46 2.04 -7.85
C GLU A 187 -14.50 0.98 -7.47
N ASP A 188 -14.64 -0.06 -8.28
CA ASP A 188 -15.59 -1.15 -8.11
C ASP A 188 -15.31 -1.98 -6.86
N GLU A 189 -14.04 -2.04 -6.45
CA GLU A 189 -13.66 -2.70 -5.20
C GLU A 189 -14.27 -1.99 -4.00
N LEU A 190 -14.50 -0.67 -4.06
CA LEU A 190 -15.18 0.05 -2.97
C LEU A 190 -16.66 -0.27 -2.85
N ALA A 191 -17.29 -0.80 -3.92
CA ALA A 191 -18.64 -1.32 -3.82
C ALA A 191 -18.68 -2.60 -2.96
N GLN A 192 -17.64 -3.42 -3.02
CA GLN A 192 -17.52 -4.67 -2.25
C GLN A 192 -16.88 -4.46 -0.88
N HIS A 193 -15.92 -3.54 -0.82
CA HIS A 193 -15.06 -3.24 0.32
C HIS A 193 -14.99 -1.72 0.53
N PRO A 194 -16.01 -1.09 1.14
CA PRO A 194 -16.09 0.38 1.26
C PRO A 194 -14.97 1.04 2.07
N TYR A 195 -14.11 0.25 2.72
CA TYR A 195 -13.02 0.72 3.58
C TYR A 195 -11.63 0.52 2.98
N TYR A 196 -11.50 -0.24 1.90
CA TYR A 196 -10.20 -0.49 1.30
C TYR A 196 -10.28 -0.89 -0.18
N LYS A 197 -9.17 -0.70 -0.87
CA LYS A 197 -8.89 -1.21 -2.22
C LYS A 197 -7.65 -2.05 -2.19
N VAL A 198 -7.51 -2.95 -3.13
CA VAL A 198 -6.39 -3.87 -3.27
C VAL A 198 -5.80 -3.72 -4.66
N GLY A 199 -4.50 -3.87 -4.77
CA GLY A 199 -3.83 -3.60 -6.03
C GLY A 199 -2.52 -4.34 -6.15
N ARG A 200 -2.05 -4.43 -7.38
CA ARG A 200 -0.73 -4.96 -7.72
C ARG A 200 0.14 -3.81 -8.20
N PRO A 201 1.29 -3.54 -7.57
CA PRO A 201 2.18 -2.55 -8.11
C PRO A 201 2.75 -3.04 -9.45
N GLY A 202 2.95 -2.10 -10.38
CA GLY A 202 3.61 -2.36 -11.65
C GLY A 202 5.07 -2.81 -11.44
N GLY A 203 5.65 -3.45 -12.46
CA GLY A 203 7.06 -3.89 -12.44
C GLY A 203 7.35 -5.19 -11.67
N CYS A 204 6.32 -5.82 -11.09
CA CYS A 204 6.42 -7.13 -10.42
C CYS A 204 5.97 -8.27 -11.38
N GLU A 205 6.59 -8.35 -12.56
CA GLU A 205 6.15 -9.27 -13.63
C GLU A 205 6.84 -10.65 -13.57
N ILE A 206 8.09 -10.71 -13.13
CA ILE A 206 8.91 -11.92 -13.17
C ILE A 206 9.36 -12.28 -11.75
N ASN A 207 9.04 -13.50 -11.31
CA ASN A 207 9.44 -14.03 -10.00
C ASN A 207 9.11 -13.09 -8.83
N CYS A 208 7.96 -12.42 -8.88
CA CYS A 208 7.53 -11.50 -7.86
C CYS A 208 6.03 -11.65 -7.67
N GLN A 209 5.58 -11.67 -6.41
CA GLN A 209 4.20 -11.42 -6.06
C GLN A 209 4.21 -10.27 -5.06
N PHE A 210 3.51 -9.20 -5.41
CA PHE A 210 3.34 -8.02 -4.58
C PHE A 210 1.86 -7.65 -4.57
N GLU A 211 1.27 -7.52 -3.38
CA GLU A 211 -0.02 -6.87 -3.18
C GLU A 211 0.09 -5.63 -2.30
N VAL A 212 -0.74 -4.63 -2.58
CA VAL A 212 -0.91 -3.45 -1.73
C VAL A 212 -2.38 -3.31 -1.41
N VAL A 213 -2.71 -3.22 -0.13
CA VAL A 213 -4.03 -2.79 0.33
C VAL A 213 -3.98 -1.33 0.73
N TYR A 214 -4.88 -0.55 0.17
CA TYR A 214 -5.09 0.86 0.47
C TYR A 214 -6.33 0.99 1.32
N TYR A 215 -6.24 1.55 2.51
CA TYR A 215 -7.40 1.71 3.39
C TYR A 215 -7.59 3.17 3.80
N SER A 216 -8.84 3.57 4.04
CA SER A 216 -9.14 4.94 4.46
C SER A 216 -8.58 5.19 5.86
N THR A 217 -8.11 6.40 6.16
CA THR A 217 -7.78 6.80 7.54
C THR A 217 -8.99 6.76 8.48
N HIS A 218 -10.20 6.64 7.93
CA HIS A 218 -11.45 6.47 8.65
C HIS A 218 -11.89 4.99 8.77
N THR A 219 -11.02 4.05 8.38
CA THR A 219 -11.30 2.61 8.49
C THR A 219 -11.41 2.19 9.96
N PRO A 220 -12.42 1.39 10.34
CA PRO A 220 -12.56 0.90 11.71
C PRO A 220 -11.29 0.20 12.20
N PRO A 221 -10.88 0.36 13.48
CA PRO A 221 -9.65 -0.24 13.99
C PRO A 221 -9.55 -1.76 13.80
N ALA A 222 -10.65 -2.49 13.98
CA ALA A 222 -10.69 -3.94 13.76
C ALA A 222 -10.39 -4.33 12.30
N GLU A 223 -10.83 -3.50 11.36
CA GLU A 223 -10.56 -3.72 9.93
C GLU A 223 -9.11 -3.37 9.59
N ILE A 224 -8.56 -2.28 10.15
CA ILE A 224 -7.12 -1.98 10.04
C ILE A 224 -6.28 -3.12 10.60
N GLU A 225 -6.64 -3.67 11.76
CA GLU A 225 -5.97 -4.81 12.37
C GLU A 225 -6.01 -6.03 11.44
N ARG A 226 -7.18 -6.37 10.89
CA ARG A 226 -7.35 -7.43 9.90
C ARG A 226 -6.43 -7.25 8.68
N LEU A 227 -6.45 -6.05 8.08
CA LEU A 227 -5.64 -5.69 6.90
C LEU A 227 -4.14 -5.59 7.18
N THR A 228 -3.72 -5.58 8.45
CA THR A 228 -2.30 -5.49 8.86
C THR A 228 -1.87 -6.63 9.79
N SER A 229 -2.63 -7.72 9.81
CA SER A 229 -2.38 -8.92 10.64
C SER A 229 -1.38 -9.88 9.98
N TYR A 230 -0.16 -9.39 9.73
CA TYR A 230 0.86 -10.17 9.03
C TYR A 230 1.28 -11.43 9.79
N ASN A 231 1.50 -12.51 9.04
CA ASN A 231 2.00 -13.77 9.55
C ASN A 231 3.53 -13.81 9.52
N PHE A 232 4.16 -13.40 10.62
CA PHE A 232 5.62 -13.39 10.75
C PHE A 232 6.25 -14.79 10.86
N SER A 233 5.47 -15.87 10.91
CA SER A 233 6.04 -17.22 10.93
C SER A 233 6.83 -17.52 9.65
N CYS A 234 6.48 -16.89 8.53
CA CYS A 234 7.23 -16.95 7.26
C CYS A 234 8.71 -16.58 7.41
N PHE A 235 9.12 -15.88 8.46
CA PHE A 235 10.53 -15.55 8.75
C PHE A 235 11.32 -16.72 9.33
N THR A 236 10.65 -17.74 9.86
CA THR A 236 11.28 -18.82 10.66
C THR A 236 10.88 -20.24 10.23
N GLN A 237 9.79 -20.42 9.47
CA GLN A 237 9.36 -21.75 9.02
C GLN A 237 10.40 -22.44 8.14
N LEU A 238 10.56 -23.76 8.29
CA LEU A 238 11.49 -24.54 7.44
C LEU A 238 11.02 -24.60 5.98
N ILE A 239 9.70 -24.63 5.77
CA ILE A 239 9.08 -24.54 4.46
C ILE A 239 8.84 -23.05 4.21
N ALA A 240 9.34 -22.55 3.09
CA ALA A 240 9.11 -21.17 2.71
C ALA A 240 7.65 -20.96 2.34
N CYS A 241 7.10 -19.81 2.74
CA CYS A 241 5.80 -19.35 2.26
C CYS A 241 5.84 -19.22 0.74
N SER A 242 4.76 -19.60 0.08
CA SER A 242 4.69 -19.66 -1.39
C SER A 242 3.60 -18.80 -1.99
N HIS A 243 2.73 -18.22 -1.16
CA HIS A 243 1.63 -17.35 -1.61
C HIS A 243 1.50 -16.11 -0.72
N ILE A 244 0.77 -15.10 -1.20
CA ILE A 244 0.59 -13.84 -0.45
C ILE A 244 -0.29 -14.05 0.77
N GLU A 245 -1.28 -14.93 0.68
CA GLU A 245 -2.16 -15.31 1.80
C GLU A 245 -1.40 -16.00 2.96
N ASP A 246 -0.21 -16.54 2.69
CA ASP A 246 0.68 -17.03 3.74
C ASP A 246 1.27 -15.88 4.56
N LEU A 247 1.47 -14.70 3.95
CA LEU A 247 1.98 -13.48 4.58
C LEU A 247 0.87 -12.66 5.24
N LEU A 248 -0.31 -12.58 4.62
CA LEU A 248 -1.48 -11.90 5.17
C LEU A 248 -2.74 -12.72 4.88
N PRO A 249 -3.33 -13.41 5.87
CA PRO A 249 -4.51 -14.25 5.63
C PRO A 249 -5.71 -13.54 4.99
N ALA A 250 -5.87 -12.23 5.25
CA ALA A 250 -6.93 -11.41 4.65
C ALA A 250 -6.85 -11.32 3.12
N SER A 251 -5.67 -11.52 2.53
CA SER A 251 -5.50 -11.41 1.08
C SER A 251 -6.15 -12.55 0.29
N LYS A 252 -6.49 -13.65 0.97
CA LYS A 252 -7.20 -14.78 0.35
C LYS A 252 -8.53 -14.37 -0.28
N GLU A 253 -9.16 -13.32 0.23
CA GLU A 253 -10.45 -12.82 -0.26
C GLU A 253 -10.32 -12.01 -1.56
N TRP A 254 -9.10 -11.58 -1.92
CA TRP A 254 -8.87 -10.63 -3.02
C TRP A 254 -8.63 -11.33 -4.36
N HIS A 255 -8.24 -12.60 -4.32
CA HIS A 255 -8.06 -13.45 -5.51
C HIS A 255 -7.18 -12.85 -6.61
N LEU A 256 -6.25 -11.94 -6.26
CA LEU A 256 -5.47 -11.18 -7.25
C LEU A 256 -4.65 -12.12 -8.14
N TYR A 257 -4.07 -13.20 -7.59
CA TYR A 257 -3.22 -14.18 -8.29
C TYR A 257 -3.90 -15.46 -8.79
N ASP A 258 -5.23 -15.56 -8.66
CA ASP A 258 -5.97 -16.77 -9.02
C ASP A 258 -6.14 -16.94 -10.54
N ASP A 259 -5.92 -15.88 -11.33
CA ASP A 259 -5.90 -16.00 -12.78
C ASP A 259 -4.68 -16.85 -13.23
N PRO A 260 -4.90 -18.05 -13.80
CA PRO A 260 -3.83 -18.97 -14.21
C PRO A 260 -2.90 -18.38 -15.28
N TYR A 261 -3.31 -17.29 -15.95
CA TYR A 261 -2.48 -16.56 -16.91
C TYR A 261 -1.57 -15.51 -16.26
N SER A 262 -1.77 -15.18 -14.98
CA SER A 262 -1.01 -14.13 -14.28
C SER A 262 0.19 -14.62 -13.47
N SER A 263 0.31 -15.93 -13.18
CA SER A 263 1.16 -16.34 -12.05
C SER A 263 1.92 -17.66 -12.18
N SER A 264 1.98 -18.34 -13.33
CA SER A 264 2.74 -19.60 -13.42
C SER A 264 4.17 -19.39 -13.92
N PRO A 265 5.22 -19.56 -13.08
CA PRO A 265 6.63 -19.42 -13.47
C PRO A 265 7.18 -20.71 -14.11
N THR A 266 6.34 -21.74 -14.29
CA THR A 266 6.77 -23.09 -14.67
C THR A 266 6.28 -23.53 -16.05
N VAL A 267 5.47 -22.69 -16.72
CA VAL A 267 5.10 -22.97 -18.10
C VAL A 267 6.26 -22.49 -18.99
N PRO A 268 6.87 -23.36 -19.82
CA PRO A 268 7.80 -22.92 -20.85
C PRO A 268 7.12 -21.79 -21.61
N ILE A 269 7.83 -20.65 -21.79
CA ILE A 269 7.36 -19.45 -22.49
C ILE A 269 6.30 -19.88 -23.52
N PRO A 270 5.00 -19.66 -23.24
CA PRO A 270 3.99 -20.04 -24.20
C PRO A 270 4.33 -19.32 -25.51
N PRO A 271 4.10 -19.95 -26.67
CA PRO A 271 4.36 -19.32 -27.96
C PRO A 271 3.79 -17.89 -27.93
N PRO A 272 4.48 -16.92 -28.58
CA PRO A 272 4.14 -15.51 -28.50
C PRO A 272 2.64 -15.35 -28.56
N ARG A 273 2.11 -14.76 -27.49
CA ARG A 273 0.68 -14.52 -27.29
C ARG A 273 0.14 -14.00 -28.63
N PRO A 274 -0.87 -14.62 -29.26
CA PRO A 274 -1.56 -13.90 -30.32
C PRO A 274 -1.95 -12.55 -29.73
N GLU A 275 -1.62 -11.47 -30.43
CA GLU A 275 -1.73 -10.06 -29.99
C GLU A 275 -3.16 -9.64 -29.57
N SER A 276 -4.07 -10.58 -29.43
CA SER A 276 -5.51 -10.44 -29.25
C SER A 276 -6.08 -11.17 -28.03
N SER A 277 -5.28 -11.68 -27.08
CA SER A 277 -5.86 -12.05 -25.78
C SER A 277 -6.20 -10.76 -25.02
N SER A 278 -7.30 -10.13 -25.43
CA SER A 278 -7.98 -9.12 -24.64
C SER A 278 -8.20 -9.74 -23.27
N TYR A 279 -7.59 -9.13 -22.24
CA TYR A 279 -8.04 -9.37 -20.88
C TYR A 279 -9.55 -9.19 -20.93
N VAL A 280 -10.30 -10.23 -20.54
CA VAL A 280 -11.75 -10.12 -20.43
C VAL A 280 -11.99 -9.16 -19.28
N GLN A 281 -11.98 -7.87 -19.60
CA GLN A 281 -12.27 -6.82 -18.66
C GLN A 281 -13.74 -6.98 -18.32
N THR A 282 -13.99 -7.34 -17.07
CA THR A 282 -15.32 -7.22 -16.48
C THR A 282 -15.80 -5.79 -16.72
N PRO A 283 -17.03 -5.61 -17.25
CA PRO A 283 -17.59 -4.29 -17.46
C PRO A 283 -17.45 -3.50 -16.17
N ILE A 284 -16.93 -2.29 -16.28
CA ILE A 284 -16.75 -1.41 -15.13
C ILE A 284 -18.15 -1.10 -14.58
N PRO A 285 -18.51 -1.50 -13.36
CA PRO A 285 -19.81 -1.23 -12.81
C PRO A 285 -20.08 0.28 -12.70
N PRO A 286 -21.37 0.66 -12.75
CA PRO A 286 -21.76 2.05 -12.59
C PRO A 286 -21.40 2.57 -11.19
N CYS A 287 -21.08 3.85 -11.10
CA CYS A 287 -20.80 4.56 -9.85
C CYS A 287 -21.91 4.40 -8.79
N SER A 288 -23.13 4.05 -9.22
CA SER A 288 -24.27 3.76 -8.34
C SER A 288 -24.04 2.62 -7.34
N ASN A 289 -23.05 1.75 -7.58
CA ASN A 289 -22.78 0.61 -6.70
C ASN A 289 -21.90 0.98 -5.51
N ILE A 290 -21.18 2.11 -5.58
CA ILE A 290 -20.33 2.57 -4.50
C ILE A 290 -21.21 3.26 -3.45
N PRO A 291 -21.15 2.88 -2.17
CA PRO A 291 -21.97 3.52 -1.17
C PRO A 291 -21.63 5.01 -1.03
N VAL A 292 -22.63 5.86 -1.19
CA VAL A 292 -22.51 7.33 -1.09
C VAL A 292 -21.89 7.76 0.23
N TRP A 293 -22.20 7.05 1.32
CA TRP A 293 -21.61 7.32 2.63
C TRP A 293 -20.09 7.13 2.65
N ALA A 294 -19.52 6.26 1.80
CA ALA A 294 -18.07 6.04 1.73
C ALA A 294 -17.37 7.25 1.08
N HIS A 295 -17.93 7.78 -0.02
CA HIS A 295 -17.48 9.04 -0.62
C HIS A 295 -17.55 10.19 0.40
N ALA A 296 -18.68 10.30 1.11
CA ALA A 296 -18.90 11.34 2.09
C ALA A 296 -17.96 11.25 3.31
N ARG A 297 -17.61 10.04 3.75
CA ARG A 297 -16.63 9.80 4.82
C ARG A 297 -15.25 10.31 4.40
N ASP A 298 -14.79 9.89 3.24
CA ASP A 298 -13.43 10.14 2.76
C ASP A 298 -13.21 11.56 2.22
N ALA A 299 -14.26 12.22 1.73
CA ALA A 299 -14.15 13.59 1.24
C ALA A 299 -13.99 14.59 2.38
N ARG A 300 -13.05 15.53 2.25
CA ARG A 300 -12.92 16.66 3.18
C ARG A 300 -14.10 17.64 3.04
N PHE A 301 -14.37 18.04 1.80
CA PHE A 301 -15.47 18.94 1.45
C PHE A 301 -16.54 18.17 0.69
N VAL A 302 -17.81 18.46 0.99
CA VAL A 302 -18.95 18.00 0.21
C VAL A 302 -19.80 19.21 -0.10
N LEU A 303 -20.05 19.47 -1.38
CA LEU A 303 -20.74 20.68 -1.82
C LEU A 303 -22.05 20.31 -2.51
N ALA A 304 -23.09 21.09 -2.27
CA ALA A 304 -24.24 21.15 -3.16
C ALA A 304 -23.99 22.26 -4.19
N VAL A 305 -24.10 21.94 -5.47
CA VAL A 305 -23.85 22.86 -6.59
C VAL A 305 -24.99 22.84 -7.59
N GLU A 306 -25.23 23.96 -8.28
CA GLU A 306 -26.17 24.08 -9.39
C GLU A 306 -25.39 24.28 -10.68
N ALA A 307 -25.59 23.43 -11.67
CA ALA A 307 -24.92 23.55 -12.96
C ALA A 307 -25.51 24.70 -13.78
N LEU A 308 -24.68 25.61 -14.30
CA LEU A 308 -25.11 26.80 -15.03
C LEU A 308 -24.93 26.67 -16.54
N THR A 309 -23.79 26.12 -16.97
CA THR A 309 -23.47 25.95 -18.39
C THR A 309 -23.26 24.48 -18.71
N LYS A 310 -23.57 24.11 -19.96
CA LYS A 310 -23.14 22.82 -20.50
C LYS A 310 -21.62 22.87 -20.67
N ILE A 311 -20.97 21.72 -20.62
CA ILE A 311 -19.54 21.59 -20.92
C ILE A 311 -19.28 22.20 -22.31
N GLU A 312 -18.42 23.22 -22.35
CA GLU A 312 -17.92 23.81 -23.59
C GLU A 312 -16.63 23.08 -23.95
N ASN A 313 -16.66 22.30 -25.04
CA ASN A 313 -15.45 21.72 -25.61
C ASN A 313 -14.72 22.82 -26.39
N ASP A 314 -13.87 23.57 -25.70
CA ASP A 314 -12.93 24.47 -26.35
C ASP A 314 -11.66 23.67 -26.70
N PRO A 315 -11.33 23.47 -27.99
CA PRO A 315 -10.14 22.72 -28.38
C PRO A 315 -8.82 23.43 -28.05
N GLU A 316 -8.84 24.73 -27.71
CA GLU A 316 -7.64 25.48 -27.30
C GLU A 316 -7.46 25.58 -25.77
N SER A 317 -8.51 25.30 -24.98
CA SER A 317 -8.44 25.28 -23.51
C SER A 317 -8.80 23.88 -22.97
N ASP A 318 -8.61 23.66 -21.67
CA ASP A 318 -8.86 22.37 -21.03
C ASP A 318 -10.30 21.90 -21.35
N PRO A 319 -10.51 20.83 -22.16
CA PRO A 319 -11.73 20.66 -22.96
C PRO A 319 -13.00 20.29 -22.17
N PHE A 320 -12.95 20.27 -20.84
CA PHE A 320 -14.06 19.83 -19.98
C PHE A 320 -14.26 20.75 -18.77
N VAL A 321 -14.71 21.99 -19.03
CA VAL A 321 -15.08 22.94 -17.97
C VAL A 321 -16.58 23.19 -17.95
N ALA A 322 -17.20 23.01 -16.78
CA ALA A 322 -18.56 23.43 -16.49
C ALA A 322 -18.55 24.59 -15.49
N LYS A 323 -19.43 25.59 -15.66
CA LYS A 323 -19.64 26.61 -14.63
C LYS A 323 -20.72 26.13 -13.67
N VAL A 324 -20.40 26.10 -12.38
CA VAL A 324 -21.33 25.74 -11.32
C VAL A 324 -21.49 26.87 -10.32
N ARG A 325 -22.69 27.03 -9.79
CA ARG A 325 -22.95 27.89 -8.63
C ARG A 325 -22.91 27.04 -7.37
N VAL A 326 -22.06 27.40 -6.42
CA VAL A 326 -22.05 26.76 -5.11
C VAL A 326 -23.32 27.14 -4.37
N VAL A 327 -24.14 26.15 -4.02
CA VAL A 327 -25.39 26.37 -3.26
C VAL A 327 -25.07 26.41 -1.77
N THR A 328 -24.33 25.42 -1.28
CA THR A 328 -23.90 25.36 0.11
C THR A 328 -22.78 24.33 0.29
N SER A 329 -22.00 24.47 1.37
CA SER A 329 -21.17 23.38 1.86
C SER A 329 -21.99 22.49 2.78
N LEU A 330 -21.94 21.18 2.53
CA LEU A 330 -22.60 20.14 3.34
C LEU A 330 -21.65 19.53 4.37
N LYS A 331 -20.34 19.53 4.09
CA LYS A 331 -19.30 19.03 4.99
C LYS A 331 -18.12 19.99 5.02
N GLU A 332 -17.77 20.42 6.23
CA GLU A 332 -16.75 21.44 6.53
C GLU A 332 -16.97 22.79 5.80
N PRO A 333 -16.45 23.92 6.31
CA PRO A 333 -16.44 25.17 5.54
C PRO A 333 -15.45 25.07 4.37
N ALA A 334 -15.96 25.04 3.14
CA ALA A 334 -15.12 25.03 1.95
C ALA A 334 -14.65 26.45 1.56
N PRO A 335 -13.55 26.59 0.80
CA PRO A 335 -13.05 27.89 0.34
C PRO A 335 -14.03 28.66 -0.57
N TRP A 336 -14.96 27.95 -1.21
CA TRP A 336 -15.96 28.53 -2.10
C TRP A 336 -17.23 28.90 -1.33
N LEU A 337 -17.59 30.19 -1.38
CA LEU A 337 -18.75 30.72 -0.67
C LEU A 337 -20.07 30.34 -1.37
N SER A 338 -21.14 30.23 -0.60
CA SER A 338 -22.51 30.11 -1.15
C SER A 338 -22.80 31.26 -2.13
N GLY A 339 -23.32 30.91 -3.31
CA GLY A 339 -23.59 31.80 -4.42
C GLY A 339 -22.41 32.03 -5.37
N ALA A 340 -21.19 31.61 -5.01
CA ALA A 340 -20.02 31.75 -5.87
C ALA A 340 -20.19 30.93 -7.16
N ILE A 341 -19.77 31.51 -8.29
CA ILE A 341 -19.72 30.83 -9.57
C ILE A 341 -18.27 30.41 -9.80
N VAL A 342 -18.06 29.11 -9.98
CA VAL A 342 -16.73 28.51 -10.06
C VAL A 342 -16.67 27.55 -11.24
N ASN A 343 -15.48 27.40 -11.79
CA ASN A 343 -15.22 26.39 -12.80
C ASN A 343 -15.13 25.03 -12.12
N ALA A 344 -15.84 24.04 -12.66
CA ALA A 344 -15.76 22.65 -12.28
C ALA A 344 -15.22 21.83 -13.44
N HIS A 345 -14.30 20.93 -13.15
CA HIS A 345 -13.75 19.94 -14.08
C HIS A 345 -14.33 18.57 -13.68
N PRO A 346 -15.48 18.17 -14.27
CA PRO A 346 -15.99 16.83 -14.08
C PRO A 346 -15.04 15.78 -14.66
N PHE A 347 -15.20 14.53 -14.24
CA PHE A 347 -14.48 13.42 -14.83
C PHE A 347 -14.83 13.30 -16.32
N HIS A 348 -13.84 13.38 -17.20
CA HIS A 348 -14.02 13.46 -18.65
C HIS A 348 -14.13 12.09 -19.33
N GLY A 349 -14.11 11.00 -18.56
CA GLY A 349 -14.01 9.65 -19.10
C GLY A 349 -12.57 9.26 -19.41
N ASN A 350 -12.36 8.00 -19.75
CA ASN A 350 -11.06 7.50 -20.19
C ASN A 350 -11.26 6.56 -21.39
N GLU A 351 -11.04 7.09 -22.60
CA GLU A 351 -11.19 6.33 -23.84
C GLU A 351 -10.19 5.17 -24.00
N TYR A 352 -9.08 5.21 -23.25
CA TYR A 352 -8.04 4.17 -23.27
C TYR A 352 -8.36 3.00 -22.34
N THR A 353 -9.38 3.15 -21.49
CA THR A 353 -9.91 2.02 -20.71
C THR A 353 -10.82 1.17 -21.58
N SER A 354 -10.99 -0.09 -21.20
CA SER A 354 -11.87 -1.02 -21.89
C SER A 354 -12.72 -1.75 -20.84
N PRO A 355 -14.06 -1.58 -20.84
CA PRO A 355 -14.79 -0.61 -21.65
C PRO A 355 -14.35 0.84 -21.35
N PRO A 356 -14.47 1.77 -22.32
CA PRO A 356 -14.23 3.19 -22.10
C PRO A 356 -15.06 3.70 -20.93
N GLU A 357 -14.42 4.41 -20.01
CA GLU A 357 -15.13 5.10 -18.94
C GLU A 357 -15.85 6.33 -19.52
N GLU A 358 -17.15 6.47 -19.24
CA GLU A 358 -17.98 7.57 -19.70
C GLU A 358 -17.73 8.86 -18.89
N SER A 359 -17.99 10.02 -19.50
CA SER A 359 -17.88 11.32 -18.84
C SER A 359 -19.04 11.57 -17.86
N GLU A 360 -18.76 12.28 -16.77
CA GLU A 360 -19.77 12.69 -15.78
C GLU A 360 -20.31 14.08 -16.10
N ASP A 361 -21.26 14.14 -17.03
CA ASP A 361 -21.79 15.40 -17.53
C ASP A 361 -22.72 16.11 -16.52
N LEU A 362 -22.46 17.40 -16.30
CA LEU A 362 -23.34 18.28 -15.51
C LEU A 362 -24.40 18.93 -16.40
N VAL A 363 -25.66 18.54 -16.22
CA VAL A 363 -26.81 19.13 -16.95
C VAL A 363 -27.21 20.49 -16.37
N PRO A 364 -27.25 21.58 -17.17
CA PRO A 364 -27.65 22.91 -16.70
C PRO A 364 -29.03 22.94 -16.01
N GLY A 365 -29.13 23.72 -14.94
CA GLY A 365 -30.34 23.87 -14.12
C GLY A 365 -30.59 22.73 -13.13
N ARG A 366 -29.81 21.64 -13.17
CA ARG A 366 -29.86 20.59 -12.14
C ARG A 366 -28.92 20.89 -10.98
N ARG A 367 -29.26 20.30 -9.83
CA ARG A 367 -28.46 20.35 -8.62
C ARG A 367 -27.75 19.02 -8.39
N TYR A 368 -26.50 19.12 -7.98
CA TYR A 368 -25.63 17.98 -7.74
C TYR A 368 -24.96 18.11 -6.37
N ILE A 369 -24.65 16.97 -5.78
CA ILE A 369 -23.66 16.84 -4.73
C ILE A 369 -22.35 16.48 -5.39
N VAL A 370 -21.28 17.22 -5.05
CA VAL A 370 -19.95 16.97 -5.58
C VAL A 370 -18.93 16.79 -4.47
N PHE A 371 -17.88 16.02 -4.76
CA PHE A 371 -16.77 15.70 -3.86
C PHE A 371 -15.46 16.27 -4.42
N PRO A 372 -15.18 17.58 -4.23
CA PRO A 372 -13.98 18.22 -4.76
C PRO A 372 -12.71 17.48 -4.39
N VAL A 373 -11.80 17.34 -5.34
CA VAL A 373 -10.43 16.88 -5.12
C VAL A 373 -9.60 18.06 -4.63
N GLY A 374 -8.84 17.87 -3.55
CA GLY A 374 -7.91 18.87 -3.09
C GLY A 374 -7.57 18.78 -1.61
N ASN A 375 -6.33 19.16 -1.31
CA ASN A 375 -5.63 18.94 -0.05
C ASN A 375 -5.35 17.46 0.27
N ASP A 376 -5.47 16.59 -0.74
CA ASP A 376 -5.00 15.19 -0.69
C ASP A 376 -3.47 15.11 -0.77
N GLU A 377 -2.84 16.13 -1.38
CA GLU A 377 -1.39 16.33 -1.37
C GLU A 377 -1.02 17.52 -0.48
N LYS A 378 0.17 17.45 0.12
CA LYS A 378 0.72 18.50 1.00
C LYS A 378 0.77 19.89 0.34
N HIS A 379 0.74 19.96 -0.99
CA HIS A 379 0.86 21.19 -1.77
C HIS A 379 -0.46 21.67 -2.38
N ASP A 380 -1.53 20.88 -2.31
CA ASP A 380 -2.83 21.22 -2.89
C ASP A 380 -3.65 22.08 -1.91
N ILE A 381 -3.29 23.36 -1.81
CA ILE A 381 -4.07 24.33 -1.04
C ILE A 381 -5.23 24.82 -1.92
N LEU A 382 -6.43 24.34 -1.63
CA LEU A 382 -7.66 24.86 -2.25
C LEU A 382 -7.92 26.29 -1.76
N THR A 383 -8.10 27.20 -2.72
CA THR A 383 -8.46 28.60 -2.47
C THR A 383 -9.83 28.89 -3.10
N LYS A 384 -10.40 30.06 -2.79
CA LYS A 384 -11.66 30.52 -3.38
C LYS A 384 -11.62 30.63 -4.92
N ASP A 385 -10.42 30.77 -5.49
CA ASP A 385 -10.18 30.93 -6.93
C ASP A 385 -9.78 29.61 -7.59
N SER A 386 -9.55 28.55 -6.81
CA SER A 386 -9.24 27.21 -7.32
C SER A 386 -10.48 26.64 -8.02
N PRO A 387 -10.32 25.94 -9.15
CA PRO A 387 -11.44 25.24 -9.76
C PRO A 387 -11.81 24.00 -8.92
N ILE A 388 -13.07 23.57 -9.03
CA ILE A 388 -13.54 22.30 -8.44
C ILE A 388 -13.15 21.16 -9.38
N LYS A 389 -12.13 20.38 -9.02
CA LYS A 389 -11.78 19.15 -9.75
C LYS A 389 -12.56 17.98 -9.17
N LEU A 390 -13.05 17.08 -10.02
CA LEU A 390 -13.84 15.91 -9.62
C LEU A 390 -13.22 14.65 -10.21
N ASP A 391 -13.03 13.64 -9.37
CA ASP A 391 -12.66 12.30 -9.80
C ASP A 391 -13.90 11.56 -10.34
N ARG A 392 -13.67 10.37 -10.91
CA ARG A 392 -14.74 9.43 -11.26
C ARG A 392 -15.61 9.12 -10.04
N CYS A 393 -16.91 9.01 -10.24
CA CYS A 393 -17.95 8.89 -9.23
C CYS A 393 -18.04 10.10 -8.28
N GLY A 394 -17.52 11.26 -8.73
CA GLY A 394 -17.45 12.49 -7.94
C GLY A 394 -18.70 13.37 -8.01
N VAL A 395 -19.66 13.02 -8.87
CA VAL A 395 -20.92 13.75 -9.10
C VAL A 395 -22.13 12.87 -8.79
N LEU A 396 -23.01 13.35 -7.91
CA LEU A 396 -24.28 12.69 -7.57
C LEU A 396 -25.44 13.67 -7.70
N GLU A 397 -26.64 13.22 -8.07
CA GLU A 397 -27.82 14.09 -8.04
C GLU A 397 -28.22 14.47 -6.61
N ASP A 398 -28.59 15.73 -6.40
CA ASP A 398 -29.00 16.24 -5.08
C ASP A 398 -30.43 15.81 -4.73
N THR A 399 -30.55 14.60 -4.17
CA THR A 399 -31.82 14.02 -3.71
C THR A 399 -31.85 13.84 -2.18
N PRO A 400 -33.05 13.78 -1.55
CA PRO A 400 -33.17 13.51 -0.11
C PRO A 400 -32.55 12.17 0.32
N GLU A 401 -32.57 11.16 -0.55
CA GLU A 401 -31.97 9.84 -0.30
C GLU A 401 -30.45 9.95 -0.20
N ILE A 402 -29.83 10.62 -1.18
CA ILE A 402 -28.38 10.85 -1.21
C ILE A 402 -27.95 11.64 0.03
N ARG A 403 -28.67 12.70 0.39
CA ARG A 403 -28.37 13.51 1.60
C ARG A 403 -28.38 12.67 2.88
N ARG A 404 -29.31 11.74 3.05
CA ARG A 404 -29.33 10.83 4.20
C ARG A 404 -28.11 9.89 4.23
N GLU A 405 -27.64 9.42 3.09
CA GLU A 405 -26.40 8.64 3.02
C GLU A 405 -25.16 9.50 3.32
N LEU A 406 -25.14 10.77 2.89
CA LEU A 406 -24.05 11.70 3.24
C LEU A 406 -23.94 11.86 4.76
N GLU A 407 -25.06 12.06 5.45
CA GLU A 407 -25.09 12.19 6.92
C GLU A 407 -24.50 10.96 7.62
N LYS A 408 -24.76 9.75 7.11
CA LYS A 408 -24.13 8.51 7.63
C LYS A 408 -22.60 8.55 7.46
N GLY A 409 -22.12 9.06 6.33
CA GLY A 409 -20.68 9.22 6.07
C GLY A 409 -20.05 10.28 6.97
N PHE A 410 -20.72 11.42 7.16
CA PHE A 410 -20.24 12.50 8.02
C PHE A 410 -20.09 12.05 9.47
N ALA A 411 -21.07 11.30 9.98
CA ALA A 411 -21.04 10.76 11.34
C ALA A 411 -19.84 9.83 11.60
N GLN A 412 -19.27 9.20 10.57
CA GLN A 412 -18.07 8.37 10.73
C GLN A 412 -16.80 9.21 10.94
N ASN A 413 -16.74 10.45 10.44
CA ASN A 413 -15.60 11.33 10.65
C ASN A 413 -15.58 11.94 12.04
N ASP A 414 -16.75 12.30 12.57
CA ASP A 414 -16.87 12.95 13.87
C ASP A 414 -16.44 12.03 15.02
N THR A 415 -16.55 10.71 14.86
CA THR A 415 -16.08 9.74 15.87
C THR A 415 -14.55 9.72 16.07
N LEU A 416 -13.80 10.32 15.14
CA LEU A 416 -12.33 10.31 15.17
C LEU A 416 -11.73 11.63 15.69
N ASN A 417 -12.53 12.70 15.79
CA ASN A 417 -12.16 13.96 16.45
C ASN A 417 -13.06 14.23 17.69
N PRO A 418 -12.99 13.41 18.76
CA PRO A 418 -13.80 13.60 19.97
C PRO A 418 -13.42 14.82 20.82
#